data_AF-A0A2V8BSX9-F1
#
_entry.id   AF-A0A2V8BSX9-F1
#
_cell.length_a   1.000
_cell.length_b   1.000
_cell.length_c   1.000
_cell.angle_alpha   90.00
_cell.angle_beta   90.00
_cell.angle_gamma   90.00
#
_symmetry.space_group_name_H-M   'P 1'
#
loop_
_entity.id
_entity.type
_entity.pdbx_description
1 polymer ?
#
loop_
_entity_poly.entity_id
_entity_poly.type
_entity_poly.pdbx_seq_one_letter_code
_entity_poly.pdbx_strand_id
1 'polypeptide(L)' 'MHGVPISIKDLLDMRGLPTTAASRVRDGHRANRDATAITHLRQAG' A
#
# COMPACT_ATOMS: atom_id res chain seq x y z
N MET A 1 -0.56 -15.50 -8.62
CA MET A 1 0.35 -15.69 -7.47
C MET A 1 -0.44 -16.25 -6.32
N HIS A 2 -0.70 -17.54 -6.46
CA HIS A 2 -0.86 -18.47 -5.36
C HIS A 2 0.14 -18.15 -4.24
N GLY A 3 -0.30 -17.40 -3.22
CA GLY A 3 0.26 -17.38 -1.88
C GLY A 3 1.74 -16.99 -1.69
N VAL A 4 2.36 -16.15 -2.52
CA VAL A 4 3.73 -15.64 -2.24
C VAL A 4 3.65 -14.46 -1.27
N PRO A 5 4.16 -14.56 -0.04
CA PRO A 5 4.17 -13.43 0.88
C PRO A 5 5.16 -12.38 0.40
N ILE A 6 4.73 -11.12 0.37
CA ILE A 6 5.55 -9.98 -0.01
C ILE A 6 5.42 -8.86 1.02
N SER A 7 6.49 -8.09 1.17
CA SER A 7 6.47 -6.85 1.96
C SER A 7 6.38 -5.65 1.03
N ILE A 8 5.62 -4.64 1.45
CA ILE A 8 5.40 -3.41 0.70
C ILE A 8 6.03 -2.25 1.46
N LYS A 9 6.84 -1.45 0.77
CA LYS A 9 7.40 -0.22 1.35
C LYS A 9 6.29 0.76 1.68
N ASP A 10 6.42 1.48 2.79
CA ASP A 10 5.48 2.51 3.27
C ASP A 10 5.50 3.81 2.43
N LEU A 11 5.51 3.64 1.11
CA LEU A 11 5.35 4.69 0.09
C LEU A 11 4.23 4.36 -0.89
N LEU A 12 3.71 3.13 -0.84
CA LEU A 12 2.66 2.67 -1.73
C LEU A 12 1.36 2.58 -0.94
N ASP A 13 0.39 3.41 -1.34
CA ASP A 13 -0.93 3.42 -0.76
C ASP A 13 -1.61 2.04 -0.91
N MET A 14 -2.11 1.53 0.21
CA MET A 14 -2.99 0.37 0.27
C MET A 14 -4.28 0.79 0.96
N ARG A 15 -5.41 0.71 0.24
CA ARG A 15 -6.71 1.23 0.67
C ARG A 15 -7.06 0.75 2.09
N GLY A 16 -7.38 1.72 2.95
CA GLY A 16 -7.76 1.51 4.35
C GLY A 16 -6.57 1.40 5.32
N LEU A 17 -5.34 1.22 4.83
CA LEU A 17 -4.13 1.20 5.65
C LEU A 17 -3.51 2.59 5.77
N PRO A 18 -2.75 2.85 6.85
CA PRO A 18 -1.88 4.00 6.93
C PRO A 18 -0.82 3.96 5.83
N THR A 19 -0.44 5.14 5.34
CA THR A 19 0.78 5.30 4.54
C THR A 19 1.47 6.55 5.04
N THR A 20 2.59 6.38 5.74
CA THR A 20 3.21 7.48 6.49
C THR A 20 4.31 8.18 5.69
N ALA A 21 4.89 7.48 4.70
CA ALA A 21 6.08 7.94 3.99
C ALA A 21 7.22 8.36 4.93
N ALA A 22 7.25 7.78 6.13
CA ALA A 22 8.15 8.14 7.23
C ALA A 22 8.19 9.65 7.53
N SER A 23 7.05 10.35 7.38
CA SER A 23 6.97 11.80 7.53
C SER A 23 5.72 12.22 8.31
N ARG A 24 5.90 13.18 9.23
CA ARG A 24 4.79 13.78 10.00
C ARG A 24 3.78 14.52 9.14
N VAL A 25 4.16 14.90 7.92
CA VAL A 25 3.23 15.52 6.95
C VAL A 25 2.03 14.61 6.65
N ARG A 26 2.18 13.30 6.83
CA ARG A 26 1.10 12.30 6.64
C ARG A 26 0.55 11.75 7.96
N ASP A 27 0.75 12.43 9.08
CA ASP A 27 0.15 12.00 10.35
C ASP A 27 -1.39 11.91 10.21
N GLY A 28 -1.95 10.76 10.61
CA GLY A 28 -3.38 10.46 10.47
C GLY A 28 -3.84 10.09 9.05
N HIS A 29 -2.95 10.10 8.06
CA HIS A 29 -3.30 9.72 6.69
C HIS A 29 -3.66 8.23 6.60
N ARG A 30 -4.79 7.94 5.96
CA ARG A 30 -5.19 6.59 5.53
C ARG A 30 -5.52 6.61 4.06
N ALA A 31 -4.98 5.66 3.31
CA ALA A 31 -5.15 5.61 1.87
C ALA A 31 -6.62 5.32 1.50
N ASN A 32 -7.17 6.09 0.56
CA ASN A 32 -8.53 5.89 0.06
C ASN A 32 -8.60 4.94 -1.14
N ARG A 33 -7.45 4.65 -1.78
CA ARG A 33 -7.32 3.73 -2.91
C ARG A 33 -5.98 3.01 -2.88
N ASP A 34 -5.90 1.89 -3.59
CA ASP A 34 -4.64 1.20 -3.84
C ASP A 34 -3.81 1.98 -4.88
N ALA A 35 -2.49 2.00 -4.70
CA ALA A 35 -1.57 2.41 -5.75
C ALA A 35 -1.61 1.41 -6.92
N THR A 36 -1.35 1.86 -8.15
CA THR A 36 -1.42 1.02 -9.36
C THR A 36 -0.60 -0.27 -9.25
N ALA A 37 0.61 -0.19 -8.68
CA ALA A 37 1.45 -1.38 -8.47
C ALA A 37 0.81 -2.39 -7.49
N ILE A 38 0.12 -1.92 -6.45
CA ILE A 38 -0.62 -2.78 -5.51
C ILE A 38 -1.80 -3.45 -6.23
N THR A 39 -2.54 -2.71 -7.05
CA THR A 39 -3.63 -3.26 -7.88
C THR A 39 -3.12 -4.39 -8.77
N HIS A 40 -1.99 -4.18 -9.46
CA HIS A 40 -1.39 -5.21 -10.30
C HIS A 40 -0.91 -6.42 -9.49
N LEU A 41 -0.26 -6.22 -8.34
CA LEU A 41 0.19 -7.32 -7.48
C LEU A 41 -0.99 -8.16 -6.98
N ARG A 42 -2.12 -7.53 -6.63
CA ARG A 42 -3.35 -8.22 -6.23
C ARG A 42 -3.96 -9.02 -7.38
N GLN A 43 -4.01 -8.45 -8.59
CA GLN A 43 -4.53 -9.13 -9.78
C GLN A 43 -3.60 -10.26 -10.27
N ALA A 44 -2.30 -10.08 -10.08
CA ALA A 44 -1.30 -11.09 -10.36
C ALA A 44 -1.28 -12.20 -9.30
N GLY A 45 -2.08 -12.09 -8.23
CA GLY A 45 -2.37 -13.03 -7.14
C GLY A 45 -3.35 -14.12 -7.50
#